data_AF-A0A2V9R6E8-F1
#
_entry.id   AF-A0A2V9R6E8-F1
#
_cell.length_a   1.000
_cell.length_b   1.000
_cell.length_c   1.000
_cell.angle_alpha   90.00
_cell.angle_beta   90.00
_cell.angle_gamma   90.00
#
_symmetry.space_group_name_H-M   'P 1'
#
loop_
_entity.id
_entity.type
_entity.pdbx_description
1 polymer ?
#
loop_
_entity_poly.entity_id
_entity_poly.type
_entity_poly.pdbx_seq_one_letter_code
_entity_poly.pdbx_strand_id
1 'polypeptide(L)'
;MQLQDTRPVTFSAGQQLRVTREQLGLTMREVESASMRIAAKHGNDEYTVSPSRLSDIETKGLLPSIYRFYSLAIIYRRDLREVLAWYGIDLNLSAAAMPILPVHRTPIGFCH
;
A
#
# COMPACT_ATOMS: atom_id res chain seq x y z
N MET A 1 33.00 23.89 -5.47
CA MET A 1 31.80 23.60 -6.28
C MET A 1 31.14 22.36 -5.69
N GLN A 2 30.21 22.55 -4.75
CA GLN A 2 29.46 21.45 -4.13
C GLN A 2 28.46 20.93 -5.16
N LEU A 3 28.62 19.66 -5.55
CA LEU A 3 27.63 18.92 -6.31
C LEU A 3 26.36 18.88 -5.46
N GLN A 4 25.34 19.59 -5.93
CA GLN A 4 24.00 19.55 -5.35
C GLN A 4 23.51 18.10 -5.44
N ASP A 5 23.29 17.51 -4.28
CA ASP A 5 22.67 16.21 -4.09
C ASP A 5 21.23 16.29 -4.61
N THR A 6 21.02 16.07 -5.90
CA THR A 6 19.70 15.94 -6.52
C THR A 6 19.11 14.55 -6.22
N ARG A 7 19.14 14.13 -4.95
CA ARG A 7 18.26 13.05 -4.51
C ARG A 7 16.83 13.59 -4.68
N PRO A 8 15.98 12.95 -5.50
CA PRO A 8 14.57 13.33 -5.52
C PRO A 8 14.07 13.27 -4.08
N VAL A 9 13.28 14.27 -3.67
CA VAL A 9 12.55 14.22 -2.40
C VAL A 9 11.63 13.01 -2.50
N THR A 10 12.09 11.84 -2.06
CA THR A 10 11.29 10.62 -2.00
C THR A 10 10.41 10.77 -0.79
N PHE A 11 9.23 11.36 -0.99
CA PHE A 11 8.17 11.37 0.01
C PHE A 11 7.96 9.94 0.52
N SER A 12 7.85 9.78 1.84
CA SER A 12 7.46 8.50 2.41
C SER A 12 6.09 8.08 1.88
N ALA A 13 5.81 6.78 1.86
CA ALA A 13 4.51 6.28 1.40
C ALA A 13 3.33 6.95 2.11
N GLY A 14 3.46 7.17 3.44
CA GLY A 14 2.47 7.89 4.24
C GLY A 14 2.26 9.34 3.79
N GLN A 15 3.35 10.05 3.44
CA GLN A 15 3.25 11.40 2.89
C GLN A 15 2.55 11.42 1.53
N GLN A 16 2.82 10.44 0.66
CA GLN A 16 2.15 10.33 -0.65
C GLN A 16 0.65 10.05 -0.49
N LEU A 17 0.27 9.18 0.45
CA LEU A 17 -1.14 8.96 0.83
C LEU A 17 -1.80 10.26 1.31
N ARG A 18 -1.14 11.00 2.18
CA ARG A 18 -1.63 12.28 2.70
C ARG A 18 -1.86 13.30 1.58
N VAL A 19 -0.86 13.48 0.72
CA VAL A 19 -0.94 14.41 -0.43
C VAL A 19 -2.12 14.03 -1.32
N THR A 20 -2.28 12.73 -1.62
CA THR A 20 -3.39 12.26 -2.45
C THR A 20 -4.75 12.54 -1.82
N ARG A 21 -4.89 12.32 -0.49
CA ARG A 21 -6.10 12.65 0.24
C ARG A 21 -6.44 14.15 0.16
N GLU A 22 -5.44 14.99 0.40
CA GLU A 22 -5.59 16.46 0.39
C GLU A 22 -5.93 16.98 -1.02
N GLN A 23 -5.34 16.41 -2.08
CA GLN A 23 -5.67 16.73 -3.47
C GLN A 23 -7.11 16.40 -3.85
N LEU A 24 -7.68 15.34 -3.26
CA LEU A 24 -9.08 14.98 -3.44
C LEU A 24 -10.03 15.81 -2.54
N GLY A 25 -9.50 16.68 -1.69
CA GLY A 25 -10.29 17.48 -0.75
C GLY A 25 -10.92 16.64 0.37
N LEU A 26 -10.42 15.42 0.61
CA LEU A 26 -11.01 14.50 1.58
C LEU A 26 -10.53 14.78 3.00
N THR A 27 -11.49 14.87 3.92
CA THR A 27 -11.24 14.91 5.35
C THR A 27 -11.01 13.50 5.91
N MET A 28 -10.36 13.40 7.07
CA MET A 28 -10.18 12.10 7.76
C MET A 28 -11.50 11.37 8.02
N ARG A 29 -12.58 12.12 8.33
CA ARG A 29 -13.91 11.56 8.59
C ARG A 29 -14.59 11.03 7.34
N GLU A 30 -14.40 11.68 6.19
CA GLU A 30 -14.92 11.16 4.92
C GLU A 30 -14.23 9.86 4.51
N VAL A 31 -12.92 9.75 4.76
CA VAL A 31 -12.19 8.49 4.54
C VAL A 31 -12.72 7.39 5.46
N GLU A 32 -12.94 7.68 6.74
CA GLU A 32 -13.55 6.74 7.68
C GLU A 32 -14.94 6.28 7.17
N SER A 33 -15.84 7.21 6.88
CA SER A 33 -17.19 6.90 6.38
C SER A 33 -17.16 6.08 5.09
N ALA A 34 -16.29 6.42 4.14
CA ALA A 34 -16.13 5.65 2.90
C ALA A 34 -15.59 4.24 3.17
N SER A 35 -14.62 4.10 4.07
CA SER A 35 -14.06 2.79 4.45
C SER A 35 -15.09 1.91 5.16
N MET A 36 -15.97 2.48 5.99
CA MET A 36 -17.09 1.76 6.61
C MET A 36 -18.09 1.24 5.56
N ARG A 37 -18.34 2.01 4.50
CA ARG A 37 -19.19 1.54 3.38
C ARG A 37 -18.56 0.37 2.63
N ILE A 38 -17.23 0.36 2.48
CA ILE A 38 -16.49 -0.77 1.90
C ILE A 38 -16.58 -1.99 2.84
N ALA A 39 -16.33 -1.79 4.14
CA ALA A 39 -16.45 -2.82 5.16
C ALA A 39 -17.84 -3.47 5.16
N ALA A 40 -18.90 -2.67 5.16
CA ALA A 40 -20.28 -3.15 5.10
C ALA A 40 -20.57 -3.94 3.81
N LYS A 41 -20.04 -3.49 2.66
CA LYS A 41 -20.19 -4.20 1.38
C LYS A 41 -19.51 -5.57 1.40
N HIS A 42 -18.36 -5.69 2.07
CA HIS A 42 -17.60 -6.94 2.17
C HIS A 42 -17.98 -7.79 3.38
N GLY A 43 -18.77 -7.27 4.33
CA GLY A 43 -19.09 -7.94 5.59
C GLY A 43 -17.87 -8.13 6.51
N ASN A 44 -16.87 -7.25 6.40
CA ASN A 44 -15.63 -7.35 7.18
C ASN A 44 -15.16 -5.96 7.66
N ASP A 45 -15.07 -5.77 8.97
CA ASP A 45 -14.66 -4.50 9.58
C ASP A 45 -13.16 -4.18 9.43
N GLU A 46 -12.33 -5.14 9.01
CA GLU A 46 -10.91 -4.91 8.76
C GLU A 46 -10.64 -3.92 7.62
N TYR A 47 -11.63 -3.68 6.75
CA TYR A 47 -11.59 -2.65 5.71
C TYR A 47 -11.72 -1.23 6.28
N THR A 48 -12.22 -1.06 7.50
CA THR A 48 -12.41 0.25 8.11
C THR A 48 -11.08 0.89 8.52
N VAL A 49 -10.96 2.18 8.25
CA VAL A 49 -9.82 3.02 8.60
C VAL A 49 -10.29 4.18 9.48
N SER A 50 -10.00 4.12 10.78
CA SER A 50 -10.33 5.22 11.71
C SER A 50 -9.39 6.44 11.51
N PRO A 51 -9.81 7.66 11.89
CA PRO A 51 -9.00 8.87 11.76
C PRO A 51 -7.64 8.78 12.46
N SER A 52 -7.59 8.17 13.66
CA SER A 52 -6.34 7.94 14.38
C SER A 52 -5.41 7.00 13.61
N ARG A 53 -5.95 5.89 13.09
CA ARG A 53 -5.18 4.94 12.30
C ARG A 53 -4.66 5.59 11.01
N LEU A 54 -5.50 6.39 10.34
CA LEU A 54 -5.12 7.11 9.15
C LEU A 54 -4.01 8.12 9.43
N SER A 55 -4.09 8.85 10.54
CA SER A 55 -3.04 9.78 10.97
C SER A 55 -1.70 9.06 11.21
N ASP A 56 -1.71 7.91 11.88
CA ASP A 56 -0.50 7.12 12.10
C ASP A 56 0.11 6.58 10.79
N ILE A 57 -0.74 6.17 9.84
CA ILE A 57 -0.31 5.75 8.49
C ILE A 57 0.34 6.93 7.74
N GLU A 58 -0.30 8.10 7.75
CA GLU A 58 0.15 9.27 6.99
C GLU A 58 1.40 9.94 7.57
N THR A 59 1.61 9.85 8.88
CA THR A 59 2.65 10.64 9.57
C THR A 59 3.74 9.80 10.23
N LYS A 60 3.41 8.62 10.76
CA LYS A 60 4.35 7.77 11.52
C LYS A 60 4.87 6.58 10.73
N GLY A 61 4.45 6.45 9.46
CA GLY A 61 4.87 5.34 8.60
C GLY A 61 4.27 3.99 9.01
N LEU A 62 3.14 3.99 9.72
CA LEU A 62 2.45 2.75 10.05
C LEU A 62 2.00 2.04 8.77
N LEU A 63 2.26 0.74 8.67
CA LEU A 63 1.80 -0.06 7.55
C LEU A 63 0.29 -0.36 7.68
N PRO A 64 -0.53 -0.03 6.67
CA PRO A 64 -1.90 -0.53 6.59
C PRO A 64 -1.90 -2.07 6.47
N SER A 65 -2.94 -2.73 6.98
CA SER A 65 -3.21 -4.12 6.62
C SER A 65 -3.63 -4.21 5.15
N ILE A 66 -3.59 -5.41 4.56
CA ILE A 66 -4.02 -5.63 3.17
C ILE A 66 -5.43 -5.09 2.87
N TYR A 67 -6.36 -5.24 3.83
CA TYR A 67 -7.74 -4.76 3.70
C TYR A 67 -7.82 -3.23 3.70
N ARG A 68 -7.02 -2.58 4.55
CA ARG A 68 -6.97 -1.11 4.60
C ARG A 68 -6.24 -0.53 3.40
N PHE A 69 -5.21 -1.20 2.90
CA PHE A 69 -4.58 -0.86 1.62
C PHE A 69 -5.61 -0.83 0.49
N TYR A 70 -6.41 -1.89 0.39
CA TYR A 70 -7.49 -1.96 -0.59
C TYR A 70 -8.49 -0.81 -0.43
N SER A 71 -8.95 -0.53 0.80
CA SER A 71 -9.84 0.59 1.08
C SER A 71 -9.23 1.93 0.66
N LEU A 72 -7.98 2.19 1.05
CA LEU A 72 -7.29 3.44 0.72
C LEU A 72 -7.09 3.61 -0.79
N ALA A 73 -6.71 2.55 -1.51
CA ALA A 73 -6.58 2.59 -2.97
C ALA A 73 -7.91 2.99 -3.64
N ILE A 74 -9.03 2.39 -3.22
CA ILE A 74 -10.35 2.73 -3.77
C ILE A 74 -10.77 4.15 -3.42
N ILE A 75 -10.66 4.55 -2.15
CA ILE A 75 -11.09 5.87 -1.68
C ILE A 75 -10.26 6.97 -2.35
N TYR A 76 -8.96 6.72 -2.52
CA TYR A 76 -8.04 7.66 -3.15
C TYR A 76 -8.02 7.57 -4.68
N ARG A 77 -8.85 6.69 -5.27
CA ARG A 77 -8.99 6.52 -6.73
C ARG A 77 -7.65 6.18 -7.40
N ARG A 78 -6.87 5.33 -6.76
CA ARG A 78 -5.56 4.87 -7.23
C ARG A 78 -5.58 3.38 -7.48
N ASP A 79 -4.77 2.94 -8.43
CA ASP A 79 -4.54 1.52 -8.64
C ASP A 79 -3.77 0.95 -7.43
N LEU A 80 -4.11 -0.26 -6.98
CA LEU A 80 -3.44 -0.89 -5.85
C LEU A 80 -1.93 -1.06 -6.10
N ARG A 81 -1.52 -1.27 -7.36
CA ARG A 81 -0.10 -1.34 -7.77
C ARG A 81 0.63 -0.03 -7.53
N GLU A 82 -0.02 1.10 -7.80
CA GLU A 82 0.54 2.44 -7.59
C GLU A 82 0.75 2.69 -6.09
N VAL A 83 -0.26 2.36 -5.28
CA VAL A 83 -0.16 2.51 -3.82
C VAL A 83 0.92 1.60 -3.23
N LEU A 84 1.07 0.37 -3.72
CA LEU A 84 2.13 -0.55 -3.30
C LEU A 84 3.53 -0.06 -3.72
N ALA A 85 3.66 0.54 -4.89
CA ALA A 85 4.92 1.11 -5.36
C ALA A 85 5.42 2.23 -4.44
N TRP A 86 4.52 2.99 -3.80
CA TRP A 86 4.90 3.98 -2.78
C TRP A 86 5.59 3.37 -1.57
N TYR A 87 5.29 2.10 -1.25
CA TYR A 87 5.96 1.31 -0.21
C TYR A 87 7.17 0.51 -0.73
N GLY A 88 7.60 0.76 -1.97
CA GLY A 88 8.73 0.07 -2.60
C GLY A 88 8.40 -1.29 -3.20
N ILE A 89 7.12 -1.66 -3.29
CA ILE A 89 6.68 -2.93 -3.87
C ILE A 89 6.25 -2.68 -5.32
N ASP A 90 7.15 -2.90 -6.27
CA ASP A 90 6.82 -2.85 -7.69
C ASP A 90 6.34 -4.22 -8.20
N LEU A 91 5.03 -4.35 -8.35
CA LEU A 91 4.41 -5.57 -8.87
C LEU A 91 4.76 -5.85 -10.34
N ASN A 92 5.20 -4.87 -11.14
CA ASN A 92 5.64 -5.12 -12.51
C ASN A 92 7.01 -5.83 -12.54
N LEU A 93 7.85 -5.60 -11.53
CA LEU A 93 9.14 -6.27 -11.38
C LEU A 93 9.02 -7.65 -10.71
N SER A 94 7.90 -7.94 -10.05
CA SER A 94 7.69 -9.19 -9.31
C SER A 94 7.83 -10.45 -10.18
N ALA A 95 7.35 -10.42 -11.43
CA ALA A 95 7.47 -11.54 -12.36
C ALA A 95 8.93 -11.79 -12.77
N ALA A 96 9.73 -10.73 -12.91
CA ALA A 96 11.16 -10.82 -13.19
C ALA A 96 11.97 -11.34 -11.99
N ALA A 97 11.41 -11.25 -10.78
CA ALA A 97 11.99 -11.76 -9.53
C ALA A 97 11.52 -13.19 -9.18
N MET A 98 10.73 -13.89 -9.99
CA MET A 98 10.47 -15.31 -9.75
C MET A 98 11.71 -16.24 -9.84
N PRO A 99 12.64 -16.07 -10.80
CA PRO A 99 13.74 -17.01 -11.00
C PRO A 99 14.89 -16.87 -9.98
N ILE A 100 14.89 -15.87 -9.09
CA ILE A 100 15.88 -15.76 -8.00
C ILE A 100 15.71 -16.84 -6.92
N LEU A 101 14.56 -17.50 -6.85
CA LEU A 101 14.35 -18.61 -5.93
C LEU A 101 14.85 -19.90 -6.60
N PRO A 102 15.91 -20.56 -6.10
CA PRO A 102 16.26 -21.89 -6.57
C PRO A 102 15.09 -22.81 -6.22
N VAL A 103 14.32 -23.22 -7.23
CA VAL A 103 13.32 -24.26 -7.07
C VAL A 103 14.11 -25.54 -6.78
N HIS A 104 14.21 -25.89 -5.50
CA HIS A 104 14.81 -27.15 -5.10
C HIS A 104 13.80 -28.24 -5.49
N ARG A 105 13.90 -28.72 -6.74
CA ARG A 105 13.21 -29.94 -7.15
C ARG A 105 13.92 -31.08 -6.46
N THR A 106 13.49 -31.45 -5.25
CA THR A 106 13.78 -32.79 -4.75
C THR A 106 13.15 -33.76 -5.74
N PRO A 107 13.93 -34.63 -6.41
CA PRO A 107 13.35 -35.73 -7.15
C PRO A 107 12.59 -36.56 -6.12
N ILE A 108 11.28 -36.69 -6.30
CA ILE A 108 10.48 -37.63 -5.53
C ILE A 108 11.06 -39.00 -5.89
N GLY A 109 11.88 -39.56 -5.00
CA GLY A 109 12.54 -40.83 -5.22
C GLY A 109 11.50 -41.92 -5.41
N PHE A 110 11.48 -42.51 -6.60
CA PHE A 110 10.92 -43.84 -6.80
C PHE A 110 11.88 -44.83 -6.14
N CYS A 111 11.61 -45.21 -4.90
CA CYS A 111 12.18 -46.43 -4.33
C CYS A 111 11.41 -47.61 -4.95
N HIS A 112 12.12 -48.44 -5.71
CA HIS A 112 11.60 -49.64 -6.35
C HIS A 112 11.99 -50.89 -5.58
#